data_AF-A0A4U2ZPS0-F1
#
_entry.id   AF-A0A4U2ZPS0-F1
#
_cell.length_a   1.000
_cell.length_b   1.000
_cell.length_c   1.000
_cell.angle_alpha   90.00
_cell.angle_beta   90.00
_cell.angle_gamma   90.00
#
_symmetry.space_group_name_H-M   'P 1'
#
loop_
_entity.id
_entity.type
_entity.pdbx_description
1 polymer ?
#
loop_
_entity_poly.entity_id
_entity_poly.type
_entity_poly.pdbx_seq_one_letter_code
_entity_poly.pdbx_strand_id
1 'polypeptide(L)' 'MKNYHILVVEDDQEIQELIKQFLMTQQYTVVVASDGLEGMTQFNKQSFDL' A
#
# COMPACT_ATOMS: atom_id res chain seq x y z
N MET A 1 -0.19 5.27 19.64
CA MET A 1 -0.86 5.70 18.39
C MET A 1 -0.91 4.48 17.48
N LYS A 2 -2.02 4.22 16.79
CA LYS A 2 -2.18 3.00 15.98
C LYS A 2 -1.45 3.23 14.65
N ASN A 3 -0.43 2.42 14.36
CA ASN A 3 0.28 2.44 13.08
C ASN A 3 -0.51 1.56 12.11
N TYR A 4 -1.30 2.18 11.22
CA TYR A 4 -2.11 1.45 10.24
C TYR A 4 -1.22 0.90 9.12
N HIS A 5 -1.53 -0.33 8.71
CA HIS A 5 -0.86 -1.02 7.61
C HIS A 5 -1.74 -1.01 6.37
N ILE A 6 -1.29 -0.34 5.30
CA ILE A 6 -2.09 -0.03 4.12
C ILE A 6 -1.50 -0.73 2.90
N LEU A 7 -2.34 -1.40 2.11
CA LEU A 7 -2.01 -1.92 0.78
C LEU A 7 -2.57 -0.98 -0.30
N VAL A 8 -1.67 -0.40 -1.10
CA VAL A 8 -2.04 0.43 -2.25
C VAL A 8 -1.88 -0.41 -3.52
N VAL A 9 -2.97 -0.59 -4.28
CA VAL A 9 -2.95 -1.24 -5.59
C VAL A 9 -3.20 -0.17 -6.66
N GLU A 10 -2.18 0.13 -7.46
CA GLU A 10 -2.21 1.22 -8.44
C GLU A 10 -1.26 0.87 -9.60
N ASP A 11 -1.77 0.88 -10.84
CA ASP A 11 -1.04 0.46 -12.04
C ASP A 11 -0.15 1.56 -12.62
N ASP A 12 -0.45 2.83 -12.35
CA ASP A 12 0.44 3.93 -12.70
C ASP A 12 1.53 4.14 -11.62
N GLN A 13 2.79 3.96 -12.02
CA GLN A 13 3.92 4.03 -11.10
C GLN A 13 4.13 5.43 -10.48
N GLU A 14 3.80 6.50 -11.21
CA GLU A 14 3.94 7.87 -10.71
C GLU A 14 2.88 8.16 -9.63
N ILE A 15 1.64 7.73 -9.88
CA ILE A 15 0.54 7.84 -8.91
C ILE A 15 0.80 6.96 -7.68
N GLN A 16 1.26 5.73 -7.88
CA GLN A 16 1.58 4.78 -6.80
C GLN A 16 2.61 5.37 -5.83
N GLU A 17 3.71 5.92 -6.35
CA GLU A 17 4.76 6.52 -5.51
C GLU A 17 4.26 7.80 -4.83
N LEU A 18 3.45 8.62 -5.48
CA LEU A 18 2.82 9.80 -4.87
C LEU A 18 1.95 9.41 -3.66
N ILE A 19 1.07 8.40 -3.81
CA ILE A 19 0.19 7.92 -2.73
C ILE A 19 1.02 7.36 -1.58
N LYS A 20 2.03 6.52 -1.89
CA LYS A 20 2.92 5.91 -0.90
C LYS A 20 3.65 6.98 -0.09
N GLN A 21 4.26 7.97 -0.74
CA GLN A 21 4.96 9.06 -0.06
C GLN A 21 4.00 9.85 0.83
N PHE A 22 2.80 10.19 0.34
CA PHE A 22 1.79 10.87 1.13
C PHE A 22 1.42 10.09 2.39
N LEU A 23 1.09 8.80 2.29
CA LEU A 23 0.71 7.97 3.43
C LEU A 23 1.87 7.74 4.42
N MET A 24 3.09 7.58 3.92
CA MET A 24 4.28 7.46 4.78
C MET A 24 4.55 8.74 5.58
N THR A 25 4.27 9.94 5.03
CA THR A 25 4.39 11.20 5.78
C THR A 25 3.42 11.27 6.98
N GLN A 26 2.30 10.55 6.90
CA GLN A 26 1.32 10.41 7.97
C GLN A 26 1.68 9.29 8.96
N GLN A 27 2.88 8.72 8.84
CA GLN A 27 3.41 7.64 9.67
C GLN A 27 2.63 6.33 9.54
N TYR A 28 2.04 6.06 8.36
CA TYR A 28 1.49 4.75 8.04
C TYR A 28 2.56 3.80 7.51
N THR A 29 2.34 2.50 7.70
CA THR A 29 3.12 1.46 7.02
C THR A 29 2.42 1.16 5.70
N VAL A 30 3.15 1.25 4.60
CA VAL A 30 2.55 1.14 3.26
C VAL A 30 3.26 0.04 2.48
N VAL A 31 2.48 -0.85 1.87
CA VAL A 31 2.90 -1.78 0.84
C VAL A 31 2.19 -1.42 -0.45
N VAL A 32 2.90 -1.53 -1.56
CA VAL A 32 2.37 -1.22 -2.89
C VAL A 32 2.29 -2.48 -3.74
N ALA A 33 1.37 -2.48 -4.69
CA ALA A 33 1.24 -3.49 -5.74
C ALA A 33 0.85 -2.80 -7.05
N SER A 34 1.42 -3.26 -8.15
CA SER A 34 1.21 -2.64 -9.47
C SER A 34 0.06 -3.25 -10.26
N ASP A 35 -0.55 -4.32 -9.76
CA ASP A 35 -1.73 -4.93 -10.34
C ASP A 35 -2.54 -5.73 -9.30
N GLY A 36 -3.69 -6.24 -9.71
CA GLY A 36 -4.57 -7.02 -8.84
C GLY A 36 -3.99 -8.37 -8.40
N LEU A 37 -3.15 -9.02 -9.22
CA LEU A 37 -2.53 -10.30 -8.86
C LEU A 37 -1.45 -10.12 -7.81
N GLU A 38 -0.61 -9.10 -7.96
CA GLU A 38 0.35 -8.69 -6.94
C GLU A 38 -0.37 -8.26 -5.67
N GLY A 39 -1.43 -7.45 -5.79
CA GLY A 39 -2.26 -7.03 -4.66
C GLY A 39 -2.82 -8.22 -3.88
N MET A 40 -3.42 -9.19 -4.57
CA MET A 40 -3.90 -10.44 -3.96
C MET A 40 -2.76 -11.26 -3.34
N THR A 41 -1.59 -11.28 -3.96
CA THR A 41 -0.41 -11.97 -3.43
C THR A 41 0.06 -11.33 -2.12
N GLN A 42 0.08 -10.00 -2.03
CA GLN A 42 0.45 -9.29 -0.80
C GLN A 42 -0.63 -9.48 0.28
N PHE A 43 -1.91 -9.35 -0.09
CA PHE A 43 -3.05 -9.52 0.81
C PHE A 43 -3.07 -10.89 1.49
N ASN A 44 -2.67 -11.94 0.77
CA ASN A 44 -2.59 -13.30 1.33
C ASN A 44 -1.35 -13.53 2.21
N LYS A 45 -0.30 -12.70 2.11
CA LYS A 45 0.94 -12.84 2.89
C LYS A 45 0.88 -12.18 4.26
N GLN A 46 0.10 -11.10 4.38
CA GLN A 46 0.07 -10.28 5.58
C GLN A 46 -1.27 -9.55 5.74
N SER A 47 -1.59 -9.14 6.98
CA SER A 47 -2.81 -8.41 7.26
C SER A 47 -2.64 -6.90 7.01
N PHE A 48 -3.70 -6.31 6.46
CA PHE A 48 -3.82 -4.88 6.21
C PHE A 48 -5.07 -4.34 6.91
N ASP A 49 -5.00 -3.10 7.35
CA ASP A 49 -6.13 -2.36 7.89
C ASP A 49 -6.90 -1.61 6.79
N LEU A 50 -6.23 -1.33 5.66
CA LEU A 50 -6.79 -0.69 4.46
C LEU A 50 -6.14 -1.27 3.21
#